data_AF-A0A1I3SIP4-F1
#
_entry.id   AF-A0A1I3SIP4-F1
#
_cell.length_a   1.000
_cell.length_b   1.000
_cell.length_c   1.000
_cell.angle_alpha   90.00
_cell.angle_beta   90.00
_cell.angle_gamma   90.00
#
_symmetry.space_group_name_H-M   'P 1'
#
loop_
_entity.id
_entity.type
_entity.pdbx_description
1 polymer ?
#
loop_
_entity_poly.entity_id
_entity_poly.type
_entity_poly.pdbx_seq_one_letter_code
_entity_poly.pdbx_strand_id
1 'polypeptide(L)'
;MVGTTLVDIRKYITSLSSDSGRYYLVCARTGDRPVPTRGLSFESRSTARAAARATEQYRTTLRRYDPRLPSYDVVVCERSRERPADGESTGSPRLSSTLSTPVEVGAGRNRMRSAEHSPDDSLIDFCHTVAAAVFETIAESSHDDLEKTIMDTYVDLAERIEQTNELCLCLLESMAAELATTLTPDEQRRLLSTTVQRLPPAPSAADPIASTLSRLQTVSLLEGYAIRSRSGELETGVRAWTVSIDGYAFDGATKGENRPIVTLPLTLELFRQYPTRQLTISDVERPESDPATCRVRITTESVERSPSLVQATEVTRR
;
A
#
# COMPACT_ATOMS: atom_id res chain seq x y z
N MET A 1 24.76 32.45 13.92
CA MET A 1 23.80 31.91 12.93
C MET A 1 22.58 31.43 13.71
N VAL A 2 21.57 32.29 13.85
CA VAL A 2 20.43 32.05 14.75
C VAL A 2 19.52 31.01 14.09
N GLY A 3 19.54 29.77 14.59
CA GLY A 3 18.56 28.77 14.19
C GLY A 3 17.15 29.32 14.41
N THR A 4 16.23 29.05 13.48
CA THR A 4 14.84 29.49 13.54
C THR A 4 14.26 29.32 14.95
N THR A 5 13.92 30.42 15.60
CA THR A 5 13.46 30.37 16.99
C THR A 5 12.04 29.80 17.04
N LEU A 6 11.62 29.28 18.21
CA LEU A 6 10.22 28.83 18.40
C LEU A 6 9.20 29.92 18.06
N VAL A 7 9.57 31.20 18.26
CA VAL A 7 8.76 32.36 17.90
C VAL A 7 8.62 32.49 16.39
N ASP A 8 9.70 32.30 15.63
CA ASP A 8 9.69 32.40 14.17
C ASP A 8 8.87 31.26 13.55
N ILE A 9 9.04 30.04 14.06
CA ILE A 9 8.26 28.88 13.60
C ILE A 9 6.76 29.09 13.89
N ARG A 10 6.41 29.63 15.07
CA ARG A 10 5.01 29.95 15.41
C ARG A 10 4.43 31.02 14.49
N LYS A 11 5.17 32.10 14.20
CA LYS A 11 4.74 33.15 13.27
C LYS A 11 4.49 32.59 11.87
N TYR A 12 5.38 31.73 11.39
CA TYR A 12 5.23 31.05 10.10
C TYR A 12 3.96 30.20 10.07
N ILE A 13 3.70 29.38 11.09
CA ILE A 13 2.48 28.58 11.20
C ILE A 13 1.22 29.45 11.17
N THR A 14 1.22 30.58 11.89
CA THR A 14 0.09 31.50 11.90
C THR A 14 -0.10 32.20 10.55
N SER A 15 0.97 32.55 9.82
CA SER A 15 0.85 33.15 8.48
C SER A 15 0.22 32.23 7.44
N LEU A 16 0.28 30.90 7.66
CA LEU A 16 -0.36 29.92 6.80
C LEU A 16 -1.86 29.76 7.10
N SER A 17 -2.34 30.26 8.23
CA SER A 17 -3.72 30.07 8.66
C SER A 17 -4.70 30.94 7.87
N SER A 18 -5.92 30.41 7.71
CA SER A 18 -7.04 31.07 7.06
C SER A 18 -8.32 30.80 7.85
N ASP A 19 -9.10 31.85 8.10
CA ASP A 19 -10.36 31.78 8.86
C ASP A 19 -11.46 31.00 8.12
N SER A 20 -11.38 30.92 6.78
CA SER A 20 -12.28 30.13 5.93
C SER A 20 -11.70 28.76 5.56
N GLY A 21 -10.54 28.40 6.12
CA GLY A 21 -9.84 27.17 5.81
C GLY A 21 -10.62 25.91 6.20
N ARG A 22 -10.64 24.92 5.30
CA ARG A 22 -11.30 23.63 5.56
C ARG A 22 -10.37 22.62 6.19
N TYR A 23 -9.06 22.84 6.09
CA TYR A 23 -8.07 21.91 6.60
C TYR A 23 -7.62 22.29 8.02
N TYR A 24 -7.38 21.32 8.87
CA TYR A 24 -6.90 21.52 10.24
C TYR A 24 -5.97 20.37 10.62
N LEU A 25 -5.25 20.53 11.73
CA LEU A 25 -4.24 19.58 12.17
C LEU A 25 -4.68 18.87 13.45
N VAL A 26 -4.50 17.55 13.48
CA VAL A 26 -4.75 16.70 14.65
C VAL A 26 -3.59 15.75 14.87
N CYS A 27 -3.48 15.22 16.08
CA CYS A 27 -2.66 14.06 16.34
C CYS A 27 -3.39 12.79 15.88
N ALA A 28 -2.75 11.96 15.06
CA ALA A 28 -3.33 10.69 14.60
C ALA A 28 -3.68 9.73 15.76
N ARG A 29 -2.90 9.77 16.85
CA ARG A 29 -3.04 8.86 17.99
C ARG A 29 -4.13 9.27 18.98
N THR A 30 -4.23 10.56 19.29
CA THR A 30 -5.14 11.06 20.34
C THR A 30 -6.33 11.85 19.80
N GLY A 31 -6.30 12.24 18.52
CA GLY A 31 -7.27 13.16 17.94
C GLY A 31 -7.12 14.62 18.41
N ASP A 32 -6.17 14.90 19.31
CA ASP A 32 -5.98 16.23 19.87
C ASP A 32 -5.38 17.19 18.85
N ARG A 33 -5.75 18.48 18.93
CA ARG A 33 -5.13 19.52 18.11
C ARG A 33 -3.85 20.01 18.79
N PRO A 34 -2.66 19.80 18.17
CA PRO A 34 -1.40 20.15 18.80
C PRO A 34 -1.24 21.68 18.90
N VAL A 35 -0.60 22.15 19.97
CA VAL A 35 -0.11 23.54 20.02
C VAL A 35 1.14 23.62 19.13
N PRO A 36 1.25 24.63 18.22
CA PRO A 36 0.51 25.89 18.19
C PRO A 36 -0.67 25.96 17.20
N THR A 37 -1.06 24.86 16.56
CA THR A 37 -2.09 24.84 15.50
C THR A 37 -3.51 24.62 16.02
N ARG A 38 -3.67 24.50 17.35
CA ARG A 38 -4.96 24.48 18.02
C ARG A 38 -5.77 25.72 17.67
N GLY A 39 -6.92 25.51 17.02
CA GLY A 39 -7.84 26.57 16.62
C GLY A 39 -7.56 27.17 15.24
N LEU A 40 -6.44 26.82 14.60
CA LEU A 40 -6.13 27.27 13.24
C LEU A 40 -6.77 26.36 12.19
N SER A 41 -7.11 26.98 11.05
CA SER A 41 -7.52 26.31 9.84
C SER A 41 -6.67 26.77 8.66
N PHE A 42 -6.64 25.97 7.60
CA PHE A 42 -5.82 26.19 6.42
C PHE A 42 -6.69 26.02 5.18
N GLU A 43 -6.47 26.86 4.17
CA GLU A 43 -7.30 26.91 2.97
C GLU A 43 -7.15 25.65 2.10
N SER A 44 -5.91 25.19 1.95
CA SER A 44 -5.55 24.08 1.07
C SER A 44 -4.80 22.98 1.82
N ARG A 45 -4.83 21.75 1.27
CA ARG A 45 -4.10 20.61 1.81
C ARG A 45 -2.58 20.84 1.79
N SER A 46 -2.05 21.54 0.79
CA SER A 46 -0.63 21.87 0.69
C SER A 46 -0.19 22.85 1.78
N THR A 47 -0.97 23.91 2.03
CA THR A 47 -0.74 24.86 3.12
C THR A 47 -0.84 24.17 4.49
N ALA A 48 -1.80 23.26 4.67
CA ALA A 48 -1.92 22.47 5.88
C ALA A 48 -0.73 21.52 6.10
N ARG A 49 -0.19 20.89 5.05
CA ARG A 49 1.02 20.06 5.14
C ARG A 49 2.25 20.90 5.50
N ALA A 50 2.39 22.11 4.95
CA ALA A 50 3.45 23.02 5.35
C ALA A 50 3.35 23.40 6.84
N ALA A 51 2.13 23.65 7.33
CA ALA A 51 1.88 23.91 8.75
C ALA A 51 2.11 22.68 9.63
N ALA A 52 1.83 21.45 9.15
CA ALA A 52 2.11 20.21 9.87
C ALA A 52 3.62 20.03 10.10
N ARG A 53 4.43 20.15 9.04
CA ARG A 53 5.90 20.08 9.12
C ARG A 53 6.48 21.16 10.05
N ALA A 54 5.99 22.38 9.95
CA ALA A 54 6.39 23.45 10.85
C ALA A 54 5.99 23.16 12.32
N THR A 55 4.85 22.49 12.54
CA THR A 55 4.41 22.07 13.88
C THR A 55 5.29 20.96 14.45
N GLU A 56 5.71 19.99 13.64
CA GLU A 56 6.67 18.95 14.04
C GLU A 56 8.02 19.55 14.39
N GLN A 57 8.52 20.49 13.58
CA GLN A 57 9.75 21.23 13.86
C GLN A 57 9.64 22.05 15.14
N TYR A 58 8.50 22.72 15.37
CA TYR A 58 8.22 23.46 16.60
C TYR A 58 8.28 22.53 17.82
N ARG A 59 7.59 21.38 17.77
CA ARG A 59 7.51 20.44 18.90
C ARG A 59 8.83 19.71 19.16
N THR A 60 9.56 19.36 18.11
CA THR A 60 10.91 18.79 18.22
C THR A 60 11.88 19.79 18.86
N THR A 61 11.78 21.05 18.48
CA THR A 61 12.56 22.14 19.10
C THR A 61 12.14 22.36 20.56
N LEU A 62 10.85 22.29 20.86
CA LEU A 62 10.31 22.46 22.22
C LEU A 62 10.73 21.32 23.16
N ARG A 63 10.85 20.08 22.65
CA ARG A 63 11.33 18.92 23.42
C ARG A 63 12.77 19.04 23.91
N ARG A 64 13.58 19.89 23.28
CA ARG A 64 14.92 20.21 23.81
C ARG A 64 14.86 20.92 25.15
N TYR A 65 13.74 21.61 25.45
CA TYR A 65 13.53 22.34 26.70
C TYR A 65 12.62 21.58 27.68
N ASP A 66 11.64 20.83 27.17
CA ASP A 66 10.79 19.94 27.97
C ASP A 66 10.75 18.53 27.37
N PRO A 67 11.60 17.61 27.85
CA PRO A 67 11.63 16.23 27.37
C PRO A 67 10.36 15.43 27.66
N ARG A 68 9.49 15.88 28.58
CA ARG A 68 8.24 15.19 28.94
C ARG A 68 7.09 15.49 27.98
N LEU A 69 7.31 16.37 27.01
CA LEU A 69 6.28 16.81 26.08
C LEU A 69 5.77 15.64 25.20
N PRO A 70 4.44 15.39 25.15
CA PRO A 70 3.87 14.28 24.39
C PRO A 70 4.32 14.22 22.92
N SER A 71 4.53 13.01 22.40
CA SER A 71 4.67 12.81 20.95
C SER A 71 3.33 12.90 20.25
N TYR A 72 3.25 13.76 19.24
CA TYR A 72 2.09 13.88 18.38
C TYR A 72 2.51 13.62 16.96
N ASP A 73 1.88 12.63 16.34
CA ASP A 73 1.99 12.36 14.92
C ASP A 73 0.98 13.28 14.22
N VAL A 74 1.47 14.37 13.60
CA VAL A 74 0.62 15.47 13.12
C VAL A 74 0.10 15.13 11.73
N VAL A 75 -1.23 15.01 11.61
CA VAL A 75 -1.89 14.72 10.33
C VAL A 75 -2.84 15.84 9.93
N VAL A 76 -3.02 15.99 8.61
CA VAL A 76 -3.94 16.97 8.01
C VAL A 76 -5.31 16.34 7.84
N CYS A 77 -6.33 16.95 8.42
CA CYS A 77 -7.72 16.58 8.23
C CYS A 77 -8.48 17.69 7.50
N GLU A 78 -9.44 17.30 6.66
CA GLU A 78 -10.40 18.22 6.06
C GLU A 78 -11.70 18.20 6.87
N ARG A 79 -12.33 19.36 7.07
CA ARG A 79 -13.72 19.44 7.53
C ARG A 79 -14.60 19.09 6.34
N SER A 80 -15.19 17.89 6.38
CA SER A 80 -16.25 17.52 5.45
C SER A 80 -17.32 18.61 5.44
N ARG A 81 -17.72 19.06 4.25
CA ARG A 81 -18.87 19.95 4.12
C ARG A 81 -20.07 19.18 4.64
N GLU A 82 -20.60 19.58 5.80
CA GLU A 82 -21.99 19.27 6.11
C GLU A 82 -22.82 19.88 4.98
N ARG A 83 -23.46 18.99 4.22
CA ARG A 83 -24.44 19.34 3.21
C ARG A 83 -25.52 20.17 3.94
N PRO A 84 -25.90 21.36 3.45
CA PRO A 84 -27.02 22.07 4.08
C PRO A 84 -28.25 21.18 3.97
N ALA A 85 -28.77 20.79 5.12
CA ALA A 85 -30.01 20.03 5.22
C ALA A 85 -31.18 20.99 5.02
N ASP A 86 -31.51 21.28 3.76
CA ASP A 86 -32.80 21.82 3.34
C ASP A 86 -33.59 20.68 2.69
N GLY A 87 -34.78 20.25 3.11
CA GLY A 87 -35.63 20.68 4.20
C GLY A 87 -36.78 19.68 4.45
N GLU A 88 -37.48 19.93 5.55
CA GLU A 88 -38.86 19.53 5.86
C GLU A 88 -39.18 18.06 6.17
N SER A 89 -39.13 17.72 7.46
CA SER A 89 -40.38 17.32 8.11
C SER A 89 -40.48 17.91 9.51
N THR A 90 -41.60 18.58 9.71
CA THR A 90 -42.04 19.36 10.86
C THR A 90 -42.10 18.53 12.15
N GLY A 91 -41.59 19.11 13.24
CA GLY A 91 -41.81 18.58 14.58
C GLY A 91 -40.82 19.07 15.62
N SER A 92 -40.96 20.31 16.07
CA SER A 92 -40.39 20.78 17.34
C SER A 92 -41.53 21.23 18.26
N PRO A 93 -41.35 21.43 19.57
CA PRO A 93 -40.20 21.07 20.42
C PRO A 93 -40.64 20.48 21.78
N ARG A 94 -39.70 19.98 22.59
CA ARG A 94 -39.67 20.32 24.02
C ARG A 94 -38.28 20.12 24.63
N LEU A 95 -37.72 21.25 25.05
CA LEU A 95 -36.54 21.38 25.89
C LEU A 95 -36.81 20.77 27.27
N SER A 96 -35.79 20.16 27.88
CA SER A 96 -35.38 20.44 29.27
C SER A 96 -34.10 19.70 29.67
N SER A 97 -33.18 20.51 30.19
CA SER A 97 -31.90 20.23 30.85
C SER A 97 -31.96 19.20 31.98
N THR A 98 -30.87 18.46 32.25
CA THR A 98 -29.90 18.72 33.36
C THR A 98 -28.97 17.51 33.63
N LEU A 99 -27.67 17.80 33.70
CA LEU A 99 -26.61 17.35 34.63
C LEU A 99 -26.42 15.86 35.05
N SER A 100 -25.13 15.49 34.99
CA SER A 100 -24.37 14.57 35.86
C SER A 100 -24.16 13.09 35.45
N THR A 101 -22.89 12.72 35.43
CA THR A 101 -22.29 11.38 35.28
C THR A 101 -22.48 10.53 36.57
N PRO A 102 -22.31 9.18 36.55
CA PRO A 102 -20.97 8.60 36.64
C PRO A 102 -20.72 7.33 35.79
N VAL A 103 -19.43 7.04 35.69
CA VAL A 103 -18.71 5.83 35.28
C VAL A 103 -19.44 4.50 35.56
N GLU A 104 -19.50 3.62 34.54
CA GLU A 104 -19.40 2.18 34.75
C GLU A 104 -18.45 1.53 33.73
N VAL A 105 -17.67 0.61 34.28
CA VAL A 105 -16.52 -0.09 33.72
C VAL A 105 -17.00 -1.39 33.08
N GLY A 106 -16.44 -1.72 31.91
CA GLY A 106 -16.18 -3.12 31.53
C GLY A 106 -17.26 -3.87 30.76
N ALA A 107 -17.26 -3.70 29.44
CA ALA A 107 -17.41 -4.82 28.51
C ALA A 107 -16.85 -4.39 27.15
N GLY A 108 -15.57 -4.69 26.93
CA GLY A 108 -14.92 -4.50 25.63
C GLY A 108 -15.68 -5.25 24.54
N ARG A 109 -16.38 -4.50 23.70
CA ARG A 109 -16.88 -4.99 22.41
C ARG A 109 -16.43 -4.01 21.35
N ASN A 110 -15.50 -4.49 20.53
CA ASN A 110 -15.11 -3.96 19.23
C ASN A 110 -16.16 -3.03 18.62
N ARG A 111 -15.88 -1.73 18.64
CA ARG A 111 -16.34 -0.82 17.58
C ARG A 111 -15.13 -0.39 16.79
N MET A 112 -14.67 -1.35 16.00
CA MET A 112 -13.90 -1.15 14.78
C MET A 112 -14.74 -0.22 13.90
N ARG A 113 -14.52 1.10 14.05
CA ARG A 113 -14.96 2.07 13.06
C ARG A 113 -13.97 1.93 11.93
N SER A 114 -14.34 1.17 10.91
CA SER A 114 -13.70 1.19 9.60
C SER A 114 -13.62 2.65 9.16
N ALA A 115 -12.48 3.28 9.40
CA ALA A 115 -12.01 4.32 8.51
C ALA A 115 -11.77 3.59 7.20
N GLU A 116 -12.61 3.89 6.21
CA GLU A 116 -12.42 3.40 4.85
C GLU A 116 -11.00 3.83 4.45
N HIS A 117 -10.08 2.86 4.37
CA HIS A 117 -8.73 3.13 3.88
C HIS A 117 -8.92 3.63 2.46
N SER A 118 -8.23 4.72 2.09
CA SER A 118 -8.23 5.12 0.69
C SER A 118 -7.63 3.97 -0.13
N PRO A 119 -8.06 3.79 -1.39
CA PRO A 119 -7.47 2.75 -2.26
C PRO A 119 -5.94 2.84 -2.30
N ASP A 120 -5.40 4.06 -2.32
CA ASP A 120 -3.96 4.33 -2.25
C ASP A 120 -3.30 3.81 -0.96
N ASP A 121 -3.95 3.99 0.20
CA ASP A 121 -3.40 3.52 1.48
C ASP A 121 -3.37 1.98 1.51
N SER A 122 -4.41 1.33 0.96
CA SER A 122 -4.48 -0.14 0.90
C SER A 122 -3.42 -0.73 -0.04
N LEU A 123 -3.17 -0.07 -1.17
CA LEU A 123 -2.11 -0.43 -2.11
C LEU A 123 -0.73 -0.29 -1.45
N ILE A 124 -0.48 0.84 -0.80
CA ILE A 124 0.78 1.12 -0.11
C ILE A 124 1.03 0.09 0.99
N ASP A 125 0.04 -0.19 1.84
CA ASP A 125 0.16 -1.17 2.92
C ASP A 125 0.45 -2.58 2.38
N PHE A 126 -0.21 -2.96 1.29
CA PHE A 126 0.04 -4.22 0.60
C PHE A 126 1.47 -4.28 0.05
N CYS A 127 1.91 -3.25 -0.68
CA CYS A 127 3.25 -3.19 -1.26
C CYS A 127 4.33 -3.20 -0.19
N HIS A 128 4.16 -2.47 0.91
CA HIS A 128 5.08 -2.50 2.05
C HIS A 128 5.14 -3.87 2.69
N THR A 129 4.01 -4.53 2.90
CA THR A 129 3.97 -5.87 3.48
C THR A 129 4.74 -6.86 2.61
N VAL A 130 4.56 -6.80 1.29
CA VAL A 130 5.28 -7.64 0.32
C VAL A 130 6.78 -7.32 0.32
N ALA A 131 7.15 -6.04 0.20
CA ALA A 131 8.54 -5.61 0.15
C ALA A 131 9.29 -6.00 1.42
N ALA A 132 8.69 -5.78 2.59
CA ALA A 132 9.26 -6.14 3.89
C ALA A 132 9.48 -7.66 3.98
N ALA A 133 8.47 -8.47 3.63
CA ALA A 133 8.61 -9.92 3.70
C ALA A 133 9.71 -10.44 2.76
N VAL A 134 9.80 -9.91 1.53
CA VAL A 134 10.84 -10.28 0.57
C VAL A 134 12.22 -9.88 1.10
N PHE A 135 12.36 -8.63 1.56
CA PHE A 135 13.63 -8.12 2.06
C PHE A 135 14.12 -8.88 3.31
N GLU A 136 13.25 -9.11 4.29
CA GLU A 136 13.59 -9.93 5.47
C GLU A 136 14.01 -11.34 5.07
N THR A 137 13.37 -11.94 4.06
CA THR A 137 13.77 -13.26 3.58
C THR A 137 15.16 -13.24 2.96
N ILE A 138 15.48 -12.19 2.20
CA ILE A 138 16.80 -12.02 1.58
C ILE A 138 17.87 -11.82 2.65
N ALA A 139 17.62 -10.95 3.64
CA ALA A 139 18.55 -10.64 4.73
C ALA A 139 18.86 -11.83 5.64
N GLU A 140 17.96 -12.82 5.74
CA GLU A 140 18.20 -14.07 6.45
C GLU A 140 18.76 -15.20 5.55
N SER A 141 18.87 -14.94 4.25
CA SER A 141 19.42 -15.89 3.29
C SER A 141 20.91 -15.67 3.07
N SER A 142 21.57 -16.58 2.36
CA SER A 142 23.01 -16.46 2.05
C SER A 142 23.34 -15.51 0.88
N HIS A 143 22.42 -14.60 0.51
CA HIS A 143 22.54 -13.75 -0.69
C HIS A 143 22.87 -12.29 -0.34
N ASP A 144 23.98 -12.08 0.36
CA ASP A 144 24.42 -10.74 0.83
C ASP A 144 24.57 -9.73 -0.32
N ASP A 145 25.08 -10.17 -1.48
CA ASP A 145 25.25 -9.32 -2.67
C ASP A 145 23.90 -8.84 -3.22
N LEU A 146 22.87 -9.70 -3.17
CA LEU A 146 21.51 -9.36 -3.59
C LEU A 146 20.88 -8.36 -2.60
N GLU A 147 21.03 -8.58 -1.30
CA GLU A 147 20.55 -7.65 -0.26
C GLU A 147 21.15 -6.25 -0.49
N LYS A 148 22.47 -6.20 -0.65
CA LYS A 148 23.20 -4.95 -0.87
C LYS A 148 22.72 -4.23 -2.13
N THR A 149 22.58 -4.95 -3.24
CA THR A 149 22.13 -4.38 -4.52
C THR A 149 20.72 -3.78 -4.40
N ILE A 150 19.82 -4.46 -3.70
CA ILE A 150 18.46 -3.96 -3.43
C ILE A 150 18.50 -2.71 -2.54
N MET A 151 19.35 -2.69 -1.51
CA MET A 151 19.48 -1.53 -0.62
C MET A 151 20.07 -0.31 -1.33
N ASP A 152 21.09 -0.50 -2.15
CA ASP A 152 21.68 0.56 -2.97
C ASP A 152 20.60 1.14 -3.93
N THR A 153 19.84 0.25 -4.59
CA THR A 153 18.72 0.65 -5.46
C THR A 153 17.62 1.39 -4.70
N TYR A 154 17.29 0.96 -3.48
CA TYR A 154 16.29 1.64 -2.65
C TYR A 154 16.73 3.08 -2.32
N VAL A 155 17.99 3.28 -1.94
CA VAL A 155 18.54 4.61 -1.64
C VAL A 155 18.44 5.50 -2.88
N ASP A 156 18.87 5.00 -4.04
CA ASP A 156 18.79 5.75 -5.31
C ASP A 156 17.34 6.13 -5.69
N LEU A 157 16.39 5.21 -5.49
CA LEU A 157 14.96 5.47 -5.75
C LEU A 157 14.38 6.47 -4.75
N ALA A 158 14.72 6.37 -3.47
CA ALA A 158 14.23 7.25 -2.42
C ALA A 158 14.73 8.70 -2.58
N GLU A 159 15.91 8.90 -3.16
CA GLU A 159 16.42 10.23 -3.49
C GLU A 159 15.72 10.86 -4.71
N ARG A 160 15.22 10.03 -5.63
CA ARG A 160 14.61 10.47 -6.89
C ARG A 160 13.09 10.65 -6.82
N ILE A 161 12.40 9.79 -6.06
CA ILE A 161 10.94 9.68 -6.10
C ILE A 161 10.34 10.36 -4.86
N GLU A 162 9.57 11.42 -5.07
CA GLU A 162 8.92 12.18 -3.99
C GLU A 162 7.61 11.54 -3.50
N GLN A 163 6.93 10.76 -4.34
CA GLN A 163 5.64 10.14 -4.02
C GLN A 163 5.83 8.73 -3.43
N THR A 164 5.25 8.48 -2.26
CA THR A 164 5.44 7.21 -1.54
C THR A 164 4.89 5.98 -2.28
N ASN A 165 3.71 6.11 -2.91
CA ASN A 165 3.13 5.03 -3.71
C ASN A 165 4.01 4.65 -4.91
N GLU A 166 4.51 5.65 -5.63
CA GLU A 166 5.43 5.47 -6.76
C GLU A 166 6.74 4.81 -6.29
N LEU A 167 7.29 5.24 -5.14
CA LEU A 167 8.49 4.64 -4.56
C LEU A 167 8.28 3.16 -4.23
N CYS A 168 7.16 2.81 -3.58
CA CYS A 168 6.85 1.42 -3.24
C CYS A 168 6.71 0.53 -4.47
N LEU A 169 6.06 1.02 -5.53
CA LEU A 169 5.94 0.29 -6.78
C LEU A 169 7.31 0.09 -7.42
N CYS A 170 8.09 1.17 -7.60
CA CYS A 170 9.44 1.08 -8.17
C CYS A 170 10.37 0.16 -7.36
N LEU A 171 10.26 0.15 -6.03
CA LEU A 171 11.03 -0.76 -5.18
C LEU A 171 10.68 -2.23 -5.47
N LEU A 172 9.39 -2.57 -5.57
CA LEU A 172 8.97 -3.92 -5.89
C LEU A 172 9.35 -4.33 -7.32
N GLU A 173 9.31 -3.39 -8.27
CA GLU A 173 9.83 -3.63 -9.62
C GLU A 173 11.32 -3.96 -9.60
N SER A 174 12.12 -3.18 -8.86
CA SER A 174 13.56 -3.40 -8.72
C SER A 174 13.86 -4.71 -8.01
N MET A 175 13.18 -5.03 -6.90
CA MET A 175 13.33 -6.33 -6.23
C MET A 175 13.02 -7.50 -7.17
N ALA A 176 11.94 -7.41 -7.95
CA ALA A 176 11.60 -8.43 -8.93
C ALA A 176 12.67 -8.56 -10.02
N ALA A 177 13.25 -7.45 -10.48
CA ALA A 177 14.35 -7.45 -11.44
C ALA A 177 15.61 -8.10 -10.86
N GLU A 178 16.04 -7.70 -9.67
CA GLU A 178 17.26 -8.23 -9.03
C GLU A 178 17.14 -9.72 -8.69
N LEU A 179 15.96 -10.17 -8.26
CA LEU A 179 15.67 -11.59 -8.05
C LEU A 179 15.74 -12.37 -9.37
N ALA A 180 15.26 -11.80 -10.46
CA ALA A 180 15.26 -12.44 -11.77
C ALA A 180 16.67 -12.53 -12.40
N THR A 181 17.52 -11.53 -12.16
CA THR A 181 18.89 -11.49 -12.67
C THR A 181 19.86 -12.33 -11.85
N THR A 182 19.68 -12.34 -10.52
CA THR A 182 20.67 -12.89 -9.58
C THR A 182 20.39 -14.34 -9.21
N LEU A 183 19.12 -14.72 -9.09
CA LEU A 183 18.74 -16.03 -8.58
C LEU A 183 18.31 -16.99 -9.69
N THR A 184 18.73 -18.25 -9.57
CA THR A 184 18.21 -19.33 -10.40
C THR A 184 16.71 -19.57 -10.12
N PRO A 185 15.96 -20.19 -11.05
CA PRO A 185 14.53 -20.48 -10.86
C PRO A 185 14.21 -21.25 -9.57
N ASP A 186 15.09 -22.16 -9.16
CA ASP A 186 14.95 -22.94 -7.93
C ASP A 186 15.24 -22.12 -6.67
N GLU A 187 16.22 -21.20 -6.73
CA GLU A 187 16.50 -20.26 -5.65
C GLU A 187 15.35 -19.27 -5.48
N GLN A 188 14.81 -18.71 -6.58
CA GLN A 188 13.61 -17.87 -6.56
C GLN A 188 12.46 -18.61 -5.88
N ARG A 189 12.18 -19.86 -6.30
CA ARG A 189 11.10 -20.65 -5.71
C ARG A 189 11.29 -20.89 -4.21
N ARG A 190 12.50 -21.25 -3.78
CA ARG A 190 12.81 -21.44 -2.35
C ARG A 190 12.63 -20.15 -1.57
N LEU A 191 13.17 -19.05 -2.09
CA LEU A 191 13.07 -17.73 -1.48
C LEU A 191 11.60 -17.31 -1.32
N LEU A 192 10.82 -17.36 -2.40
CA LEU A 192 9.39 -17.00 -2.37
C LEU A 192 8.58 -17.91 -1.44
N SER A 193 8.90 -19.20 -1.37
CA SER A 193 8.25 -20.13 -0.43
C SER A 193 8.54 -19.76 1.03
N THR A 194 9.77 -19.34 1.35
CA THR A 194 10.12 -18.82 2.68
C THR A 194 9.44 -17.48 2.95
N THR A 195 9.42 -16.56 1.97
CA THR A 195 8.75 -15.25 2.08
C THR A 195 7.27 -15.39 2.42
N VAL A 196 6.59 -16.35 1.81
CA VAL A 196 5.17 -16.61 2.03
C VAL A 196 4.86 -17.01 3.47
N GLN A 197 5.81 -17.64 4.19
CA GLN A 197 5.65 -18.00 5.60
C GLN A 197 5.68 -16.77 6.53
N ARG A 198 6.23 -15.64 6.05
CA ARG A 198 6.26 -14.36 6.77
C ARG A 198 5.03 -13.50 6.53
N LEU A 199 4.33 -13.76 5.43
CA LEU A 199 3.08 -13.09 5.13
C LEU A 199 1.96 -13.61 6.03
N PRO A 200 0.91 -12.81 6.30
CA PRO A 200 -0.27 -13.29 7.01
C PRO A 200 -0.82 -14.58 6.34
N PRO A 201 -1.47 -15.50 7.06
CA PRO A 201 -2.09 -16.66 6.42
C PRO A 201 -3.19 -16.20 5.46
N ALA A 202 -3.29 -16.81 4.28
CA ALA A 202 -4.42 -16.57 3.37
C ALA A 202 -5.57 -17.53 3.72
N PRO A 203 -6.83 -17.07 3.75
CA PRO A 203 -7.96 -17.97 3.91
C PRO A 203 -8.03 -18.93 2.71
N SER A 204 -8.26 -20.21 2.99
CA SER A 204 -8.45 -21.22 1.96
C SER A 204 -9.73 -20.92 1.18
N ALA A 205 -9.61 -20.77 -0.14
CA ALA A 205 -10.73 -20.47 -1.03
C ALA A 205 -11.06 -21.66 -1.95
N ALA A 206 -12.34 -21.79 -2.32
CA ALA A 206 -12.79 -22.82 -3.27
C ALA A 206 -12.20 -22.62 -4.68
N ASP A 207 -12.01 -21.36 -5.08
CA ASP A 207 -11.25 -20.97 -6.28
C ASP A 207 -10.08 -20.05 -5.88
N PRO A 208 -8.88 -20.63 -5.68
CA PRO A 208 -7.68 -19.89 -5.32
C PRO A 208 -7.33 -18.73 -6.25
N ILE A 209 -7.46 -18.90 -7.57
CA ILE A 209 -7.06 -17.88 -8.54
C ILE A 209 -8.06 -16.72 -8.50
N ALA A 210 -9.36 -17.02 -8.51
CA ALA A 210 -10.36 -15.97 -8.39
C ALA A 210 -10.22 -15.22 -7.06
N SER A 211 -9.92 -15.92 -5.96
CA SER A 211 -9.68 -15.31 -4.64
C SER A 211 -8.45 -14.39 -4.63
N THR A 212 -7.33 -14.84 -5.20
CA THR A 212 -6.12 -14.01 -5.33
C THR A 212 -6.40 -12.76 -6.15
N LEU A 213 -7.00 -12.89 -7.33
CA LEU A 213 -7.29 -11.74 -8.20
C LEU A 213 -8.28 -10.76 -7.55
N SER A 214 -9.32 -11.27 -6.89
CA SER A 214 -10.28 -10.44 -6.12
C SER A 214 -9.58 -9.66 -5.00
N ARG A 215 -8.63 -10.29 -4.30
CA ARG A 215 -7.84 -9.61 -3.28
C ARG A 215 -6.95 -8.53 -3.88
N LEU A 216 -6.28 -8.79 -4.99
CA LEU A 216 -5.44 -7.81 -5.68
C LEU A 216 -6.27 -6.60 -6.18
N GLN A 217 -7.50 -6.82 -6.62
CA GLN A 217 -8.44 -5.74 -6.95
C GLN A 217 -8.82 -4.91 -5.71
N THR A 218 -9.07 -5.60 -4.59
CA THR A 218 -9.48 -4.96 -3.33
C THR A 218 -8.39 -4.02 -2.78
N VAL A 219 -7.11 -4.36 -2.98
CA VAL A 219 -5.97 -3.49 -2.61
C VAL A 219 -5.56 -2.55 -3.74
N SER A 220 -6.37 -2.42 -4.79
CA SER A 220 -6.14 -1.52 -5.93
C SER A 220 -4.82 -1.76 -6.69
N LEU A 221 -4.30 -3.01 -6.67
CA LEU A 221 -3.15 -3.39 -7.51
C LEU A 221 -3.55 -3.60 -8.98
N LEU A 222 -4.83 -3.87 -9.22
CA LEU A 222 -5.46 -3.97 -10.52
C LEU A 222 -6.84 -3.32 -10.47
N GLU A 223 -7.29 -2.74 -11.59
CA GLU A 223 -8.62 -2.14 -11.72
C GLU A 223 -9.69 -3.21 -11.98
N GLY A 224 -9.35 -4.23 -12.78
CA GLY A 224 -10.28 -5.28 -13.20
C GLY A 224 -9.58 -6.59 -13.57
N TYR A 225 -10.33 -7.69 -13.56
CA TYR A 225 -9.84 -8.98 -14.07
C TYR A 225 -10.96 -9.84 -14.64
N ALA A 226 -10.60 -10.73 -15.57
CA ALA A 226 -11.49 -11.75 -16.11
C ALA A 226 -10.76 -13.08 -16.30
N ILE A 227 -11.35 -14.19 -15.84
CA ILE A 227 -10.84 -15.54 -16.08
C ILE A 227 -11.49 -16.05 -17.37
N ARG A 228 -10.69 -16.22 -18.44
CA ARG A 228 -11.17 -16.52 -19.80
C ARG A 228 -11.28 -18.01 -20.08
N SER A 229 -10.35 -18.80 -19.58
CA SER A 229 -10.34 -20.25 -19.77
C SER A 229 -9.77 -20.95 -18.56
N ARG A 230 -10.30 -22.14 -18.29
CA ARG A 230 -9.78 -23.07 -17.28
C ARG A 230 -9.64 -24.43 -17.95
N SER A 231 -8.41 -24.86 -18.14
CA SER A 231 -8.09 -26.22 -18.58
C SER A 231 -7.52 -27.00 -17.41
N GLY A 232 -7.97 -28.23 -17.23
CA GLY A 232 -7.41 -29.16 -16.25
C GLY A 232 -7.16 -30.48 -16.94
N GLU A 233 -5.91 -30.92 -16.98
CA GLU A 233 -5.56 -32.24 -17.46
C GLU A 233 -5.57 -33.18 -16.26
N LEU A 234 -6.57 -34.08 -16.20
CA LEU A 234 -6.78 -34.95 -15.04
C LEU A 234 -5.63 -35.93 -14.82
N GLU A 235 -4.89 -36.30 -15.87
CA GLU A 235 -3.82 -37.29 -15.79
C GLU A 235 -2.50 -36.72 -15.26
N THR A 236 -2.16 -35.47 -15.60
CA THR A 236 -0.93 -34.80 -15.16
C THR A 236 -1.13 -33.97 -13.88
N GLY A 237 -2.38 -33.70 -13.49
CA GLY A 237 -2.70 -32.82 -12.37
C GLY A 237 -2.36 -31.35 -12.63
N VAL A 238 -1.96 -31.03 -13.87
CA VAL A 238 -1.69 -29.69 -14.37
C VAL A 238 -3.01 -28.97 -14.56
N ARG A 239 -3.08 -27.75 -14.05
CA ARG A 239 -4.20 -26.84 -14.27
C ARG A 239 -3.68 -25.57 -14.89
N ALA A 240 -4.37 -25.08 -15.90
CA ALA A 240 -4.01 -23.88 -16.63
C ALA A 240 -5.18 -22.92 -16.71
N TRP A 241 -4.90 -21.64 -16.54
CA TRP A 241 -5.87 -20.57 -16.61
C TRP A 241 -5.33 -19.45 -17.50
N THR A 242 -6.18 -18.92 -18.36
CA THR A 242 -5.91 -17.66 -19.06
C THR A 242 -6.68 -16.56 -18.37
N VAL A 243 -5.98 -15.53 -17.90
CA VAL A 243 -6.52 -14.41 -17.15
C VAL A 243 -6.25 -13.11 -17.91
N SER A 244 -7.24 -12.23 -17.96
CA SER A 244 -7.09 -10.83 -18.36
C SER A 244 -7.04 -9.97 -17.09
N ILE A 245 -6.10 -9.03 -17.04
CA ILE A 245 -5.89 -8.09 -15.93
C ILE A 245 -5.90 -6.68 -16.53
N ASP A 246 -6.76 -5.82 -16.00
CA ASP A 246 -6.97 -4.46 -16.48
C ASP A 246 -6.41 -3.47 -15.45
N GLY A 247 -5.69 -2.43 -15.92
CA GLY A 247 -5.19 -1.36 -15.05
C GLY A 247 -4.21 -1.84 -13.99
N TYR A 248 -3.25 -2.69 -14.36
CA TYR A 248 -2.25 -3.22 -13.44
C TYR A 248 -1.29 -2.12 -12.97
N ALA A 249 -1.10 -1.94 -11.67
CA ALA A 249 -0.36 -0.81 -11.09
C ALA A 249 1.11 -0.70 -11.57
N PHE A 250 1.73 -1.83 -11.96
CA PHE A 250 3.10 -1.88 -12.49
C PHE A 250 3.19 -1.57 -13.99
N ASP A 251 2.06 -1.34 -14.68
CA ASP A 251 2.05 -1.01 -16.10
C ASP A 251 2.33 0.48 -16.35
N GLY A 252 2.09 1.33 -15.35
CA GLY A 252 2.24 2.79 -15.47
C GLY A 252 3.47 3.41 -14.79
N ALA A 253 4.14 2.71 -13.87
CA ALA A 253 5.15 3.29 -12.99
C ALA A 253 6.51 3.53 -13.67
N THR A 254 6.85 2.79 -14.73
CA THR A 254 8.06 3.06 -15.53
C THR A 254 7.75 3.03 -17.03
N LYS A 255 7.68 4.23 -17.64
CA LYS A 255 7.46 4.42 -19.09
C LYS A 255 8.64 3.84 -19.89
N GLY A 256 8.50 2.61 -20.35
CA GLY A 256 9.42 1.97 -21.29
C GLY A 256 8.70 0.89 -22.10
N GLU A 257 8.73 1.01 -23.42
CA GLU A 257 8.23 -0.03 -24.32
C GLU A 257 9.04 -1.31 -24.08
N ASN A 258 8.36 -2.45 -23.92
CA ASN A 258 8.94 -3.81 -23.85
C ASN A 258 9.59 -4.24 -22.50
N ARG A 259 9.18 -3.68 -21.34
CA ARG A 259 9.64 -4.16 -20.03
C ARG A 259 8.80 -5.38 -19.55
N PRO A 260 9.42 -6.43 -18.97
CA PRO A 260 8.69 -7.58 -18.44
C PRO A 260 7.73 -7.16 -17.32
N ILE A 261 6.55 -7.78 -17.30
CA ILE A 261 5.55 -7.50 -16.28
C ILE A 261 6.03 -8.03 -14.94
N VAL A 262 5.92 -7.19 -13.91
CA VAL A 262 6.29 -7.55 -12.55
C VAL A 262 5.21 -8.44 -11.96
N THR A 263 5.48 -9.74 -11.88
CA THR A 263 4.54 -10.75 -11.37
C THR A 263 4.76 -11.05 -9.90
N LEU A 264 5.80 -10.52 -9.27
CA LEU A 264 6.20 -10.86 -7.89
C LEU A 264 5.03 -10.82 -6.88
N PRO A 265 4.20 -9.75 -6.78
CA PRO A 265 3.11 -9.74 -5.81
C PRO A 265 2.01 -10.75 -6.12
N LEU A 266 1.70 -10.96 -7.41
CA LEU A 266 0.77 -11.98 -7.87
C LEU A 266 1.28 -13.39 -7.53
N THR A 267 2.56 -13.66 -7.77
CA THR A 267 3.21 -14.93 -7.47
C THR A 267 3.15 -15.24 -5.98
N LEU A 268 3.48 -14.28 -5.10
CA LEU A 268 3.43 -14.50 -3.65
C LEU A 268 2.01 -14.81 -3.15
N GLU A 269 0.99 -14.12 -3.67
CA GLU A 269 -0.40 -14.38 -3.32
C GLU A 269 -0.89 -15.74 -3.81
N LEU A 270 -0.42 -16.20 -4.97
CA LEU A 270 -0.73 -17.54 -5.48
C LEU A 270 -0.01 -18.63 -4.68
N PHE A 271 1.24 -18.42 -4.28
CA PHE A 271 1.97 -19.35 -3.40
C PHE A 271 1.28 -19.52 -2.03
N ARG A 272 0.70 -18.44 -1.48
CA ARG A 272 -0.08 -18.53 -0.24
C ARG A 272 -1.28 -19.47 -0.35
N GLN A 273 -1.89 -19.56 -1.53
CA GLN A 273 -3.02 -20.45 -1.79
C GLN A 273 -2.59 -21.86 -2.25
N TYR A 274 -1.40 -21.98 -2.85
CA TYR A 274 -0.86 -23.21 -3.42
C TYR A 274 0.54 -23.59 -2.86
N PRO A 275 0.70 -23.76 -1.53
CA PRO A 275 2.02 -23.96 -0.93
C PRO A 275 2.71 -25.27 -1.37
N THR A 276 1.95 -26.25 -1.87
CA THR A 276 2.43 -27.57 -2.26
C THR A 276 2.44 -27.81 -3.77
N ARG A 277 2.16 -26.79 -4.58
CA ARG A 277 2.17 -26.89 -6.05
C ARG A 277 3.23 -25.98 -6.63
N GLN A 278 3.78 -26.37 -7.77
CA GLN A 278 4.56 -25.48 -8.60
C GLN A 278 3.60 -24.56 -9.34
N LEU A 279 3.95 -23.29 -9.38
CA LEU A 279 3.27 -22.25 -10.13
C LEU A 279 4.17 -21.84 -11.27
N THR A 280 3.60 -21.53 -12.42
CA THR A 280 4.30 -20.84 -13.50
C THR A 280 3.38 -19.78 -14.06
N ILE A 281 3.93 -18.60 -14.29
CA ILE A 281 3.25 -17.50 -14.96
C ILE A 281 3.97 -17.29 -16.29
N SER A 282 3.24 -17.39 -17.39
CA SER A 282 3.80 -17.36 -18.75
C SER A 282 2.83 -16.71 -19.73
N ASP A 283 3.25 -16.60 -20.99
CA ASP A 283 2.42 -16.14 -22.10
C ASP A 283 1.75 -14.80 -21.80
N VAL A 284 2.58 -13.86 -21.36
CA VAL A 284 2.17 -12.48 -21.11
C VAL A 284 2.01 -11.80 -22.45
N GLU A 285 0.81 -11.33 -22.73
CA GLU A 285 0.46 -10.64 -23.98
C GLU A 285 -0.27 -9.33 -23.64
N ARG A 286 0.16 -8.21 -24.23
CA ARG A 286 -0.65 -7.00 -24.30
C ARG A 286 -1.36 -6.99 -25.66
N PRO A 287 -2.69 -7.17 -25.73
CA PRO A 287 -3.39 -7.12 -27.00
C PRO A 287 -3.32 -5.70 -27.56
N GLU A 288 -2.92 -5.56 -28.83
CA GLU A 288 -2.84 -4.25 -29.50
C GLU A 288 -4.16 -3.46 -29.45
N SER A 289 -5.28 -4.18 -29.39
CA SER A 289 -6.63 -3.59 -29.28
C SER A 289 -6.87 -2.87 -27.95
N ASP A 290 -6.16 -3.24 -26.89
CA ASP A 290 -6.31 -2.66 -25.55
C ASP A 290 -5.00 -2.78 -24.75
N PRO A 291 -4.10 -1.79 -24.88
CA PRO A 291 -2.78 -1.84 -24.24
C PRO A 291 -2.85 -1.73 -22.71
N ALA A 292 -3.97 -1.30 -22.13
CA ALA A 292 -4.17 -1.21 -20.68
C ALA A 292 -4.55 -2.56 -20.06
N THR A 293 -4.81 -3.57 -20.89
CA THR A 293 -5.17 -4.92 -20.48
C THR A 293 -4.00 -5.86 -20.75
N CYS A 294 -3.56 -6.58 -19.73
CA CYS A 294 -2.59 -7.66 -19.87
C CYS A 294 -3.31 -9.02 -19.86
N ARG A 295 -2.96 -9.90 -20.77
CA ARG A 295 -3.32 -11.32 -20.71
C ARG A 295 -2.15 -12.12 -20.18
N VAL A 296 -2.44 -13.03 -19.25
CA VAL A 296 -1.44 -13.88 -18.62
C VAL A 296 -1.95 -15.32 -18.57
N ARG A 297 -1.07 -16.28 -18.82
CA ARG A 297 -1.33 -17.70 -18.57
C ARG A 297 -0.72 -18.11 -17.24
N ILE A 298 -1.55 -18.64 -16.34
CA ILE A 298 -1.12 -19.20 -15.06
C ILE A 298 -1.26 -20.71 -15.15
N THR A 299 -0.20 -21.44 -14.84
CA THR A 299 -0.24 -22.90 -14.74
C THR A 299 0.18 -23.34 -13.35
N THR A 300 -0.50 -24.35 -12.81
CA THR A 300 -0.10 -25.02 -11.57
C THR A 300 0.15 -26.49 -11.87
N GLU A 301 1.29 -27.01 -11.44
CA GLU A 301 1.66 -28.43 -11.53
C GLU A 301 1.98 -28.98 -10.13
N SER A 302 1.90 -30.29 -9.95
CA SER A 302 2.57 -30.91 -8.80
C SER A 302 4.10 -30.81 -8.98
N VAL A 303 4.88 -30.91 -7.89
CA VAL A 303 6.27 -30.37 -7.77
C VAL A 303 7.36 -31.08 -8.62
N GLU A 304 7.04 -31.70 -9.76
CA GLU A 304 8.03 -32.47 -10.51
C GLU A 304 8.73 -31.73 -11.67
N ARG A 305 8.29 -30.57 -12.22
CA ARG A 305 8.97 -29.92 -13.39
C ARG A 305 8.77 -28.38 -13.52
N SER A 306 9.89 -27.65 -13.66
CA SER A 306 10.22 -26.22 -14.03
C SER A 306 9.16 -25.33 -14.74
N PRO A 307 9.29 -23.98 -14.90
CA PRO A 307 10.41 -23.02 -14.71
C PRO A 307 10.04 -21.70 -13.92
N SER A 308 10.83 -20.62 -14.08
CA SER A 308 10.92 -19.38 -13.24
C SER A 308 9.63 -18.59 -12.98
N LEU A 309 9.62 -17.89 -11.83
CA LEU A 309 8.42 -17.38 -11.15
C LEU A 309 8.28 -15.86 -11.06
N VAL A 310 9.40 -15.15 -11.17
CA VAL A 310 9.49 -13.74 -10.75
C VAL A 310 9.26 -12.78 -11.92
N GLN A 311 9.46 -13.24 -13.15
CA GLN A 311 9.21 -12.48 -14.37
C GLN A 311 8.66 -13.39 -15.46
N ALA A 312 7.73 -12.85 -16.24
CA ALA A 312 7.22 -13.48 -17.45
C ALA A 312 7.58 -12.61 -18.66
N THR A 313 8.22 -13.23 -19.65
CA THR A 313 8.60 -12.57 -20.91
C THR A 313 7.41 -12.50 -21.86
N GLU A 314 7.27 -11.36 -22.53
CA GLU A 314 6.26 -11.14 -23.56
C GLU A 314 6.53 -12.01 -24.79
N VAL A 315 5.52 -12.74 -25.27
CA VAL A 315 5.62 -13.53 -26.50
C VAL A 315 5.03 -12.70 -27.64
N THR A 316 5.87 -12.04 -28.43
CA THR A 316 5.42 -11.35 -29.63
C THR A 316 5.13 -12.37 -30.73
N ARG A 317 3.85 -12.69 -30.98
CA ARG A 317 3.48 -13.42 -32.21
C ARG A 317 3.54 -12.45 -33.38
N ARG A 318 4.47 -12.72 -34.31
CA ARG A 318 4.50 -12.13 -35.65
C ARG A 318 3.37 -12.66 -36.52
#